data_AF-A0A371GGS1-F1
#
_entry.id   AF-A0A371GGS1-F1
#
_cell.length_a   1.000
_cell.length_b   1.000
_cell.length_c   1.000
_cell.angle_alpha   90.00
_cell.angle_beta   90.00
_cell.angle_gamma   90.00
#
_symmetry.space_group_name_H-M   'P 1'
#
loop_
_entity.id
_entity.type
_entity.pdbx_description
1 polymer ?
#
loop_
_entity_poly.entity_id
_entity_poly.type
_entity_poly.pdbx_seq_one_letter_code
_entity_poly.pdbx_strand_id
1 'polypeptide(L)'
;MPSNMTHLLLLLLTFLSLVSFATTEAQDDPFYLYQFCSSDKTNPNTSFQFNVNNLLSNLSSNPTGNAQFYNTTITGETPSDSIYGLFMCRADVSSQLCQQCVLDATLKLSSECPLSKQAVIWYEECMLWYSTALIFSTMATTPNSTMQNSGHVPNPESFMSLVFSTLNQTADKATIDNKKYFATKEANVFGSQTLYCLVQCTPNLSPHDCRTCLNDAIENISGCCEGRIGGRVLFPSCNVRYELYPFYTIPSSTSTPKLLPETKTSHADSNFSEDPVYLSHNCSNKTFSASNNTFQAYHTTLLSNLASNATSSKKFYKTNVSDSVFGLFLCREDLPSGLCGDCVQNATHQISLKCDRSFHEAIIWYSHCMLRYSYRNFFSKLEISPMFSELNTTNKDKEQNFFTVKLAKTLDQTAIQAGDSDERYGTNSAKLNDLQTLYTLAQCTQDLSTEDCKGCLGIMIGTSIPWSRLGSIGGRVLYPSCNIRFELFQFYRDIDKTTGTPTPENVHLALPCVNVF
;
A
#
# COMPACT_ATOMS: atom_id res chain seq x y z
N MET A 1 -16.15 -24.95 -56.76
CA MET A 1 -15.16 -24.70 -55.69
C MET A 1 -15.87 -24.23 -54.41
N PRO A 2 -16.49 -25.13 -53.62
CA PRO A 2 -17.17 -24.76 -52.36
C PRO A 2 -16.26 -24.86 -51.13
N SER A 3 -15.16 -25.63 -51.21
CA SER A 3 -14.27 -25.93 -50.07
C SER A 3 -13.45 -24.75 -49.56
N ASN A 4 -13.10 -23.79 -50.43
CA ASN A 4 -12.36 -22.59 -50.04
C ASN A 4 -13.20 -21.61 -49.22
N MET A 5 -14.51 -21.57 -49.45
CA MET A 5 -15.40 -20.64 -48.74
C MET A 5 -15.67 -21.11 -47.30
N THR A 6 -15.78 -22.42 -47.07
CA THR A 6 -15.90 -23.01 -45.74
C THR A 6 -14.61 -22.86 -44.92
N HIS A 7 -13.43 -23.02 -45.53
CA HIS A 7 -12.16 -22.80 -44.84
C HIS A 7 -11.95 -21.34 -44.44
N LEU A 8 -12.33 -20.39 -45.30
CA LEU A 8 -12.26 -18.97 -44.99
C LEU A 8 -13.22 -18.59 -43.85
N LEU A 9 -14.42 -19.18 -43.81
CA LEU A 9 -15.39 -18.95 -42.75
C LEU A 9 -14.91 -19.51 -41.40
N LEU A 10 -14.32 -20.72 -41.40
CA LEU A 10 -13.70 -21.32 -40.22
C LEU A 10 -12.52 -20.48 -39.71
N LEU A 11 -11.66 -19.99 -40.60
CA LEU A 11 -10.55 -19.09 -40.25
C LEU A 11 -11.05 -17.78 -39.64
N LEU A 12 -12.10 -17.17 -40.21
CA LEU A 12 -12.73 -15.97 -39.65
C LEU A 12 -13.35 -16.23 -38.28
N LEU A 13 -14.02 -17.37 -38.08
CA LEU A 13 -14.59 -17.75 -36.78
C LEU A 13 -13.50 -17.99 -35.73
N THR A 14 -12.39 -18.64 -36.10
CA THR A 14 -11.22 -18.78 -35.21
C THR A 14 -10.57 -17.44 -34.90
N PHE A 15 -10.46 -16.54 -35.89
CA PHE A 15 -9.91 -15.21 -35.69
C PHE A 15 -10.84 -14.34 -34.82
N LEU A 16 -12.16 -14.40 -35.00
CA LEU A 16 -13.12 -13.74 -34.11
C LEU A 16 -13.08 -14.32 -32.69
N SER A 17 -12.86 -15.63 -32.51
CA SER A 17 -12.65 -16.21 -31.18
C SER A 17 -11.32 -15.78 -30.53
N LEU A 18 -10.27 -15.55 -31.34
CA LEU A 18 -8.98 -15.03 -30.89
C LEU A 18 -8.99 -13.50 -30.68
N VAL A 19 -9.87 -12.76 -31.34
CA VAL A 19 -10.10 -11.31 -31.09
C VAL A 19 -11.10 -11.12 -29.95
N SER A 20 -11.83 -12.17 -29.56
CA SER A 20 -12.67 -12.22 -28.35
C SER A 20 -11.91 -12.56 -27.08
N PHE A 21 -10.57 -12.50 -27.08
CA PHE A 21 -9.87 -12.29 -25.82
C PHE A 21 -10.37 -10.95 -25.30
N ALA A 22 -11.32 -11.03 -24.36
CA ALA A 22 -11.69 -9.91 -23.52
C ALA A 22 -10.39 -9.23 -23.11
N THR A 23 -10.34 -7.91 -23.28
CA THR A 23 -9.38 -7.06 -22.58
C THR A 23 -9.47 -7.48 -21.11
N THR A 24 -8.55 -8.32 -20.66
CA THR A 24 -8.47 -8.68 -19.25
C THR A 24 -8.04 -7.39 -18.58
N GLU A 25 -8.98 -6.72 -17.91
CA GLU A 25 -8.62 -5.63 -17.02
C GLU A 25 -7.51 -6.17 -16.11
N ALA A 26 -6.43 -5.40 -16.04
CA ALA A 26 -5.36 -5.53 -15.06
C ALA A 26 -5.94 -5.97 -13.71
N GLN A 27 -5.79 -7.26 -13.39
CA GLN A 27 -6.43 -7.81 -12.21
C GLN A 27 -5.59 -7.46 -10.99
N ASP A 28 -6.19 -6.74 -10.05
CA ASP A 28 -5.62 -6.49 -8.74
C ASP A 28 -5.71 -7.75 -7.89
N ASP A 29 -4.64 -8.06 -7.17
CA ASP A 29 -4.68 -9.12 -6.17
C ASP A 29 -5.37 -8.60 -4.89
N PRO A 30 -6.38 -9.32 -4.36
CA PRO A 30 -7.02 -8.96 -3.10
C PRO A 30 -6.04 -8.84 -1.95
N PHE A 31 -6.16 -7.78 -1.16
CA PHE A 31 -5.24 -7.53 -0.05
C PHE A 31 -5.78 -8.09 1.27
N TYR A 32 -5.15 -9.15 1.77
CA TYR A 32 -5.52 -9.78 3.04
C TYR A 32 -5.28 -8.84 4.22
N LEU A 33 -6.27 -8.73 5.12
CA LEU A 33 -6.16 -7.91 6.33
C LEU A 33 -6.07 -8.77 7.59
N TYR A 34 -7.11 -9.57 7.84
CA TYR A 34 -7.24 -10.33 9.08
C TYR A 34 -8.24 -11.48 8.94
N GLN A 35 -8.06 -12.51 9.74
CA GLN A 35 -9.02 -13.60 9.88
C GLN A 35 -9.16 -14.01 11.35
N PHE A 36 -10.37 -14.43 11.70
CA PHE A 36 -10.71 -15.03 12.98
C PHE A 36 -11.28 -16.43 12.73
N CYS A 37 -10.73 -17.44 13.42
CA CYS A 37 -11.30 -18.77 13.50
C CYS A 37 -11.74 -19.05 14.94
N SER A 38 -12.98 -19.52 15.16
CA SER A 38 -13.45 -19.86 16.51
C SER A 38 -12.64 -20.99 17.13
N SER A 39 -12.45 -20.92 18.46
CA SER A 39 -11.87 -22.02 19.25
C SER A 39 -12.83 -23.20 19.43
N ASP A 40 -14.14 -22.98 19.33
CA ASP A 40 -15.13 -24.04 19.19
C ASP A 40 -14.97 -24.70 17.82
N LYS A 41 -14.55 -25.97 17.85
CA LYS A 41 -14.17 -26.77 16.67
C LYS A 41 -14.97 -28.06 16.62
N THR A 42 -15.19 -28.54 15.40
CA THR A 42 -15.64 -29.91 15.15
C THR A 42 -14.45 -30.89 15.15
N ASN A 43 -14.75 -32.18 15.23
CA ASN A 43 -13.76 -33.22 14.96
C ASN A 43 -13.48 -33.32 13.44
N PRO A 44 -12.28 -33.76 13.03
CA PRO A 44 -11.97 -34.05 11.63
C PRO A 44 -12.89 -35.11 11.03
N ASN A 45 -13.11 -35.05 9.72
CA ASN A 45 -13.91 -36.00 8.93
C ASN A 45 -15.37 -36.11 9.37
N THR A 46 -15.94 -35.03 9.87
CA THR A 46 -17.36 -34.94 10.25
C THR A 46 -18.23 -34.46 9.10
N SER A 47 -19.52 -34.79 9.13
CA SER A 47 -20.54 -34.19 8.25
C SER A 47 -20.48 -32.66 8.29
N PHE A 48 -20.22 -32.08 9.47
CA PHE A 48 -20.03 -30.65 9.63
C PHE A 48 -18.86 -30.09 8.81
N GLN A 49 -17.69 -30.72 8.82
CA GLN A 49 -16.55 -30.29 8.00
C GLN A 49 -16.90 -30.31 6.50
N PHE A 50 -17.64 -31.34 6.06
CA PHE A 50 -18.14 -31.42 4.70
C PHE A 50 -19.14 -30.28 4.39
N ASN A 51 -20.03 -29.96 5.32
CA ASN A 51 -20.97 -28.83 5.18
C ASN A 51 -20.25 -27.48 5.09
N VAL A 52 -19.17 -27.26 5.85
CA VAL A 52 -18.31 -26.06 5.72
C VAL A 52 -17.70 -25.98 4.33
N ASN A 53 -17.12 -27.07 3.82
CA ASN A 53 -16.53 -27.10 2.48
C ASN A 53 -17.56 -26.83 1.39
N ASN A 54 -18.76 -27.40 1.50
CA ASN A 54 -19.87 -27.12 0.59
C ASN A 54 -20.33 -25.67 0.66
N LEU A 55 -20.39 -25.10 1.86
CA LEU A 55 -20.72 -23.69 2.06
C LEU A 55 -19.70 -22.80 1.35
N LEU A 56 -18.41 -23.02 1.57
CA LEU A 56 -17.34 -22.23 0.95
C LEU A 56 -17.34 -22.36 -0.58
N SER A 57 -17.60 -23.56 -1.12
CA SER A 57 -17.77 -23.80 -2.56
C SER A 57 -19.00 -23.06 -3.14
N ASN A 58 -20.11 -23.03 -2.40
CA ASN A 58 -21.27 -22.25 -2.80
C ASN A 58 -20.96 -20.74 -2.77
N LEU A 59 -20.26 -20.25 -1.75
CA LEU A 59 -19.92 -18.83 -1.67
C LEU A 59 -18.97 -18.40 -2.80
N SER A 60 -17.98 -19.21 -3.17
CA SER A 60 -17.03 -18.89 -4.25
C SER A 60 -17.64 -18.92 -5.65
N SER A 61 -18.72 -19.67 -5.86
CA SER A 61 -19.41 -19.79 -7.16
C SER A 61 -20.54 -18.76 -7.37
N ASN A 62 -20.99 -18.09 -6.30
CA ASN A 62 -22.08 -17.12 -6.35
C ASN A 62 -21.75 -15.61 -6.46
N PRO A 63 -20.50 -15.13 -6.63
CA PRO A 63 -20.24 -13.76 -7.03
C PRO A 63 -20.50 -13.53 -8.55
N THR A 64 -21.55 -14.16 -9.10
CA THR A 64 -21.94 -14.05 -10.52
C THR A 64 -22.96 -12.91 -10.72
N GLY A 65 -22.98 -12.31 -11.93
CA GLY A 65 -23.99 -11.31 -12.28
C GLY A 65 -23.90 -9.97 -11.53
N ASN A 66 -22.70 -9.54 -11.12
CA ASN A 66 -22.44 -8.33 -10.31
C ASN A 66 -22.96 -8.41 -8.86
N ALA A 67 -23.18 -9.60 -8.31
CA ALA A 67 -23.54 -9.77 -6.92
C ALA A 67 -22.40 -9.35 -5.99
N GLN A 68 -22.55 -8.20 -5.31
CA GLN A 68 -21.62 -7.71 -4.28
C GLN A 68 -21.95 -8.26 -2.88
N PHE A 69 -23.04 -9.02 -2.75
CA PHE A 69 -23.46 -9.67 -1.51
C PHE A 69 -24.22 -10.95 -1.84
N TYR A 70 -23.97 -11.99 -1.08
CA TYR A 70 -24.70 -13.26 -1.17
C TYR A 70 -24.69 -13.92 0.21
N ASN A 71 -25.79 -14.61 0.52
CA ASN A 71 -25.89 -15.43 1.70
C ASN A 71 -26.54 -16.77 1.35
N THR A 72 -26.18 -17.82 2.08
CA THR A 72 -26.73 -19.15 1.87
C THR A 72 -26.62 -19.99 3.14
N THR A 73 -27.47 -21.00 3.23
CA THR A 73 -27.44 -21.99 4.31
C THR A 73 -27.15 -23.36 3.72
N ILE A 74 -26.31 -24.13 4.39
CA ILE A 74 -26.24 -25.59 4.20
C ILE A 74 -27.00 -26.22 5.36
N THR A 75 -28.14 -26.84 5.04
CA THR A 75 -28.95 -27.55 6.04
C THR A 75 -28.29 -28.87 6.37
N GLY A 76 -27.88 -29.04 7.62
CA GLY A 76 -27.33 -30.29 8.13
C GLY A 76 -28.42 -31.32 8.44
N GLU A 77 -28.01 -32.57 8.72
CA GLU A 77 -28.93 -33.63 9.14
C GLU A 77 -29.61 -33.31 10.49
N THR A 78 -28.90 -32.58 11.34
CA THR A 78 -29.42 -31.99 12.58
C THR A 78 -29.35 -30.46 12.54
N PRO A 79 -30.18 -29.74 13.32
CA PRO A 79 -30.09 -28.28 13.41
C PRO A 79 -28.70 -27.78 13.83
N SER A 80 -27.98 -28.54 14.66
CA SER A 80 -26.60 -28.22 15.08
C SER A 80 -25.55 -28.38 13.99
N ASP A 81 -25.87 -29.10 12.91
CA ASP A 81 -24.98 -29.31 11.76
C ASP A 81 -25.25 -28.31 10.62
N SER A 82 -26.28 -27.47 10.78
CA SER A 82 -26.61 -26.42 9.83
C SER A 82 -25.62 -25.26 9.95
N ILE A 83 -25.21 -24.72 8.80
CA ILE A 83 -24.23 -23.64 8.76
C ILE A 83 -24.70 -22.53 7.82
N TYR A 84 -24.57 -21.30 8.30
CA TYR A 84 -24.97 -20.09 7.62
C TYR A 84 -23.71 -19.37 7.16
N GLY A 85 -23.71 -18.89 5.92
CA GLY A 85 -22.58 -18.14 5.37
C GLY A 85 -23.02 -16.96 4.53
N LEU A 86 -22.19 -15.94 4.49
CA LEU A 86 -22.35 -14.79 3.62
C LEU A 86 -20.99 -14.24 3.19
N PHE A 87 -20.97 -13.55 2.05
CA PHE A 87 -19.90 -12.63 1.70
C PHE A 87 -20.47 -11.24 1.40
N MET A 88 -19.61 -10.23 1.55
CA MET A 88 -19.89 -8.87 1.11
C MET A 88 -18.61 -8.26 0.51
N CYS A 89 -18.69 -7.80 -0.73
CA CYS A 89 -17.66 -6.99 -1.36
C CYS A 89 -17.89 -5.51 -1.05
N ARG A 90 -16.81 -4.72 -1.05
CA ARG A 90 -16.92 -3.28 -0.91
C ARG A 90 -17.64 -2.69 -2.13
N ALA A 91 -18.51 -1.71 -1.93
CA ALA A 91 -19.42 -1.27 -2.99
C ALA A 91 -18.74 -0.61 -4.20
N ASP A 92 -17.51 -0.10 -4.05
CA ASP A 92 -16.68 0.52 -5.11
C ASP A 92 -15.71 -0.47 -5.78
N VAL A 93 -15.76 -1.76 -5.43
CA VAL A 93 -14.92 -2.80 -6.02
C VAL A 93 -15.58 -3.39 -7.28
N SER A 94 -14.78 -3.62 -8.32
CA SER A 94 -15.24 -4.22 -9.58
C SER A 94 -15.74 -5.66 -9.38
N SER A 95 -16.63 -6.14 -10.24
CA SER A 95 -17.16 -7.51 -10.12
C SER A 95 -16.05 -8.57 -10.21
N GLN A 96 -15.03 -8.37 -11.05
CA GLN A 96 -13.91 -9.31 -11.20
C GLN A 96 -13.06 -9.36 -9.93
N LEU A 97 -12.71 -8.20 -9.37
CA LEU A 97 -11.92 -8.12 -8.14
C LEU A 97 -12.70 -8.66 -6.94
N CYS A 98 -14.02 -8.44 -6.89
CA CYS A 98 -14.91 -9.05 -5.91
C CYS A 98 -14.91 -10.58 -6.02
N GLN A 99 -15.05 -11.13 -7.22
CA GLN A 99 -14.99 -12.59 -7.46
C GLN A 99 -13.67 -13.19 -6.98
N GLN A 100 -12.54 -12.57 -7.36
CA GLN A 100 -11.22 -13.03 -6.92
C GLN A 100 -11.07 -12.97 -5.40
N CYS A 101 -11.51 -11.88 -4.77
CA CYS A 101 -11.45 -11.72 -3.33
C CYS A 101 -12.25 -12.79 -2.59
N VAL A 102 -13.47 -13.09 -3.05
CA VAL A 102 -14.30 -14.14 -2.44
C VAL A 102 -13.64 -15.51 -2.63
N LEU A 103 -13.08 -15.79 -3.81
CA LEU A 103 -12.34 -17.03 -4.06
C LEU A 103 -11.16 -17.18 -3.08
N ASP A 104 -10.30 -16.17 -3.00
CA ASP A 104 -9.11 -16.18 -2.12
C ASP A 104 -9.51 -16.29 -0.64
N ALA A 105 -10.58 -15.61 -0.23
CA ALA A 105 -11.14 -15.71 1.10
C ALA A 105 -11.63 -17.14 1.41
N THR A 106 -12.34 -17.79 0.49
CA THR A 106 -12.81 -19.17 0.68
C THR A 106 -11.68 -20.18 0.75
N LEU A 107 -10.66 -20.04 -0.11
CA LEU A 107 -9.47 -20.90 -0.09
C LEU A 107 -8.70 -20.75 1.23
N LYS A 108 -8.50 -19.51 1.68
CA LYS A 108 -7.78 -19.23 2.92
C LYS A 108 -8.53 -19.74 4.15
N LEU A 109 -9.85 -19.52 4.22
CA LEU A 109 -10.67 -20.09 5.31
C LEU A 109 -10.68 -21.62 5.30
N SER A 110 -10.73 -22.25 4.13
CA SER A 110 -10.67 -23.71 4.00
C SER A 110 -9.35 -24.28 4.52
N SER A 111 -8.24 -23.55 4.37
CA SER A 111 -6.91 -23.96 4.83
C SER A 111 -6.70 -23.66 6.32
N GLU A 112 -7.07 -22.46 6.76
CA GLU A 112 -6.69 -21.92 8.07
C GLU A 112 -7.75 -22.14 9.16
N CYS A 113 -9.03 -22.25 8.79
CA CYS A 113 -10.15 -22.48 9.71
C CYS A 113 -10.92 -23.81 9.46
N PRO A 114 -10.28 -24.93 9.05
CA PRO A 114 -10.97 -26.11 8.47
C PRO A 114 -11.96 -26.80 9.42
N LEU A 115 -11.83 -26.58 10.73
CA LEU A 115 -12.63 -27.24 11.76
C LEU A 115 -13.42 -26.26 12.62
N SER A 116 -13.26 -24.94 12.43
CA SER A 116 -13.91 -23.94 13.27
C SER A 116 -15.39 -23.82 12.92
N LYS A 117 -16.26 -23.75 13.94
CA LYS A 117 -17.72 -23.59 13.75
C LYS A 117 -18.15 -22.19 13.35
N GLN A 118 -17.27 -21.21 13.54
CA GLN A 118 -17.44 -19.84 13.06
C GLN A 118 -16.09 -19.33 12.57
N ALA A 119 -16.11 -18.59 11.45
CA ALA A 119 -14.96 -17.81 11.03
C ALA A 119 -15.40 -16.54 10.31
N VAL A 120 -14.56 -15.51 10.44
CA VAL A 120 -14.68 -14.28 9.66
C VAL A 120 -13.32 -13.96 9.06
N ILE A 121 -13.30 -13.58 7.79
CA ILE A 121 -12.10 -13.10 7.10
C ILE A 121 -12.41 -11.77 6.44
N TRP A 122 -11.46 -10.85 6.55
CA TRP A 122 -11.52 -9.54 5.93
C TRP A 122 -10.32 -9.36 5.00
N TYR A 123 -10.62 -9.00 3.76
CA TYR A 123 -9.73 -8.42 2.79
C TYR A 123 -10.10 -6.95 2.62
N GLU A 124 -9.23 -6.18 1.96
CA GLU A 124 -9.52 -4.80 1.58
C GLU A 124 -10.74 -4.70 0.67
N GLU A 125 -10.95 -5.71 -0.18
CA GLU A 125 -11.98 -5.74 -1.21
C GLU A 125 -13.28 -6.42 -0.78
N CYS A 126 -13.22 -7.37 0.16
CA CYS A 126 -14.38 -8.15 0.58
C CYS A 126 -14.23 -8.72 2.00
N MET A 127 -15.35 -9.20 2.55
CA MET A 127 -15.39 -10.01 3.76
C MET A 127 -16.22 -11.27 3.55
N LEU A 128 -15.91 -12.31 4.30
CA LEU A 128 -16.69 -13.55 4.36
C LEU A 128 -16.90 -13.95 5.82
N TRP A 129 -18.12 -14.34 6.16
CA TRP A 129 -18.48 -14.81 7.50
C TRP A 129 -19.33 -16.06 7.41
N TYR A 130 -18.97 -17.09 8.16
CA TYR A 130 -19.85 -18.21 8.43
C TYR A 130 -19.99 -18.51 9.93
N SER A 131 -21.12 -19.11 10.32
CA SER A 131 -21.39 -19.56 11.68
C SER A 131 -22.44 -20.67 11.71
N THR A 132 -22.46 -21.48 12.77
CA THR A 132 -23.59 -22.36 13.12
C THR A 132 -24.78 -21.60 13.69
N ALA A 133 -24.57 -20.41 14.26
CA ALA A 133 -25.64 -19.52 14.68
C ALA A 133 -26.24 -18.81 13.46
N LEU A 134 -27.52 -18.44 13.53
CA LEU A 134 -28.16 -17.63 12.48
C LEU A 134 -27.58 -16.21 12.48
N ILE A 135 -26.91 -15.85 11.39
CA ILE A 135 -26.22 -14.55 11.22
C ILE A 135 -26.93 -13.61 10.25
N PHE A 136 -28.09 -14.00 9.73
CA PHE A 136 -28.84 -13.21 8.77
C PHE A 136 -29.75 -12.22 9.46
N SER A 137 -29.67 -10.95 9.04
CA SER A 137 -30.52 -9.87 9.53
C SER A 137 -30.39 -9.61 11.04
N THR A 138 -29.28 -10.06 11.62
CA THR A 138 -28.91 -9.85 13.03
C THR A 138 -27.64 -9.04 13.06
N MET A 139 -27.65 -7.92 13.80
CA MET A 139 -26.46 -7.09 14.00
C MET A 139 -25.42 -7.83 14.84
N ALA A 140 -24.18 -7.87 14.38
CA ALA A 140 -23.05 -8.42 15.11
C ALA A 140 -21.83 -7.50 15.02
N THR A 141 -21.24 -7.22 16.18
CA THR A 141 -19.97 -6.48 16.32
C THR A 141 -18.81 -7.39 16.74
N THR A 142 -19.06 -8.71 16.85
CA THR A 142 -18.04 -9.69 17.23
C THR A 142 -18.13 -10.95 16.34
N PRO A 143 -16.98 -11.58 16.01
CA PRO A 143 -15.60 -11.14 16.27
C PRO A 143 -15.26 -9.84 15.53
N ASN A 144 -14.34 -9.03 16.06
CA ASN A 144 -13.91 -7.79 15.42
C ASN A 144 -12.40 -7.68 15.28
N SER A 145 -11.97 -6.74 14.45
CA SER A 145 -10.59 -6.32 14.33
C SER A 145 -10.51 -4.81 14.16
N THR A 146 -9.46 -4.20 14.71
CA THR A 146 -9.15 -2.78 14.51
C THR A 146 -7.75 -2.64 13.95
N MET A 147 -7.55 -1.65 13.09
CA MET A 147 -6.25 -1.38 12.46
C MET A 147 -6.02 0.11 12.49
N GLN A 148 -4.79 0.52 12.80
CA GLN A 148 -4.40 1.91 12.85
C GLN A 148 -3.26 2.16 11.88
N ASN A 149 -3.24 3.33 11.29
CA ASN A 149 -2.05 3.84 10.64
C ASN A 149 -1.08 4.31 11.73
N SER A 150 0.16 3.80 11.76
CA SER A 150 1.11 4.13 12.83
C SER A 150 1.57 5.60 12.81
N GLY A 151 1.23 6.37 11.77
CA GLY A 151 1.50 7.79 11.66
C GLY A 151 0.62 8.63 12.61
N HIS A 152 1.22 9.64 13.26
CA HIS A 152 0.51 10.54 14.17
C HIS A 152 0.29 11.91 13.53
N VAL A 153 -0.88 12.51 13.80
CA VAL A 153 -1.15 13.90 13.45
C VAL A 153 -0.56 14.86 14.49
N PRO A 154 -0.17 16.09 14.11
CA PRO A 154 0.37 17.08 15.05
C PRO A 154 -0.67 17.63 16.04
N ASN A 155 -1.95 17.69 15.65
CA ASN A 155 -3.05 18.23 16.49
C ASN A 155 -4.18 17.20 16.65
N PRO A 156 -3.99 16.15 17.49
CA PRO A 156 -4.93 15.03 17.64
C PRO A 156 -6.37 15.46 17.91
N GLU A 157 -6.60 16.32 18.89
CA GLU A 157 -7.95 16.69 19.34
C GLU A 157 -8.81 17.29 18.20
N SER A 158 -8.27 18.33 17.53
CA SER A 158 -8.97 18.99 16.41
C SER A 158 -9.21 18.04 15.23
N PHE A 159 -8.25 17.14 14.98
CA PHE A 159 -8.32 16.19 13.89
C PHE A 159 -9.36 15.10 14.17
N MET A 160 -9.35 14.52 15.37
CA MET A 160 -10.30 13.49 15.75
C MET A 160 -11.73 14.03 15.81
N SER A 161 -11.92 15.29 16.25
CA SER A 161 -13.23 15.97 16.16
C SER A 161 -13.76 16.01 14.72
N LEU A 162 -12.90 16.35 13.75
CA LEU A 162 -13.25 16.32 12.33
C LEU A 162 -13.55 14.89 11.84
N VAL A 163 -12.74 13.90 12.24
CA VAL A 163 -12.94 12.48 11.90
C VAL A 163 -14.31 11.99 12.38
N PHE A 164 -14.63 12.16 13.67
CA PHE A 164 -15.91 11.72 14.24
C PHE A 164 -17.10 12.43 13.61
N SER A 165 -17.00 13.75 13.37
CA SER A 165 -18.06 14.51 12.69
C SER A 165 -18.28 14.01 11.27
N THR A 166 -17.19 13.77 10.52
CA THR A 166 -17.25 13.32 9.12
C THR A 166 -17.77 11.90 9.02
N LEU A 167 -17.30 10.97 9.86
CA LEU A 167 -17.78 9.59 9.91
C LEU A 167 -19.25 9.50 10.28
N ASN A 168 -19.73 10.29 11.25
CA ASN A 168 -21.16 10.30 11.61
C ASN A 168 -22.03 10.76 10.44
N GLN A 169 -21.65 11.85 9.77
CA GLN A 169 -22.38 12.31 8.58
C GLN A 169 -22.33 11.29 7.43
N THR A 170 -21.24 10.52 7.33
CA THR A 170 -21.10 9.43 6.36
C THR A 170 -22.02 8.25 6.72
N ALA A 171 -22.12 7.89 8.00
CA ALA A 171 -23.00 6.85 8.50
C ALA A 171 -24.49 7.19 8.32
N ASP A 172 -24.87 8.46 8.51
CA ASP A 172 -26.24 8.92 8.22
C ASP A 172 -26.55 8.77 6.72
N LYS A 173 -25.60 9.15 5.83
CA LYS A 173 -25.76 8.99 4.39
C LYS A 173 -25.93 7.53 3.96
N ALA A 174 -25.22 6.60 4.59
CA ALA A 174 -25.30 5.17 4.28
C ALA A 174 -26.66 4.54 4.63
N THR A 175 -27.45 5.17 5.50
CA THR A 175 -28.72 4.62 6.02
C THR A 175 -29.97 5.29 5.42
N ILE A 176 -29.83 6.46 4.80
CA ILE A 176 -30.92 7.21 4.14
C ILE A 176 -31.14 6.73 2.70
N ASP A 177 -30.06 6.48 1.94
CA ASP A 177 -30.13 6.08 0.54
C ASP A 177 -30.31 4.55 0.44
N ASN A 178 -31.57 4.15 0.34
CA ASN A 178 -32.16 2.81 0.37
C ASN A 178 -31.57 1.70 -0.55
N LYS A 179 -30.34 1.80 -1.05
CA LYS A 179 -29.80 0.83 -2.02
C LYS A 179 -28.34 0.40 -1.91
N LYS A 180 -27.51 0.91 -1.00
CA LYS A 180 -26.11 0.43 -0.94
C LYS A 180 -25.50 0.18 0.43
N TYR A 181 -26.10 0.63 1.53
CA TYR A 181 -25.53 0.49 2.87
C TYR A 181 -24.04 0.90 2.91
N PHE A 182 -23.67 1.87 2.09
CA PHE A 182 -22.31 2.28 1.79
C PHE A 182 -22.32 3.78 1.55
N ALA A 183 -21.37 4.47 2.16
CA ALA A 183 -21.18 5.88 1.88
C ALA A 183 -19.71 6.25 2.02
N THR A 184 -19.33 7.26 1.25
CA THR A 184 -18.05 7.93 1.36
C THR A 184 -18.26 9.42 1.56
N LYS A 185 -17.29 10.04 2.22
CA LYS A 185 -17.23 11.48 2.40
C LYS A 185 -15.80 11.94 2.46
N GLU A 186 -15.57 13.15 1.99
CA GLU A 186 -14.32 13.87 2.09
C GLU A 186 -14.50 15.10 2.97
N ALA A 187 -13.45 15.48 3.69
CA ALA A 187 -13.39 16.74 4.42
C ALA A 187 -12.00 17.35 4.28
N ASN A 188 -11.94 18.68 4.18
CA ASN A 188 -10.67 19.39 4.13
C ASN A 188 -10.02 19.41 5.51
N VAL A 189 -8.74 19.07 5.55
CA VAL A 189 -7.86 19.21 6.72
C VAL A 189 -7.01 20.47 6.53
N PHE A 190 -6.31 20.92 7.57
CA PHE A 190 -5.31 22.00 7.42
C PHE A 190 -4.17 21.60 6.48
N GLY A 191 -3.63 22.58 5.73
CA GLY A 191 -2.73 22.27 4.59
C GLY A 191 -3.54 21.68 3.43
N SER A 192 -2.95 21.39 2.28
CA SER A 192 -3.69 20.83 1.12
C SER A 192 -4.05 19.34 1.31
N GLN A 193 -4.43 18.95 2.53
CA GLN A 193 -4.73 17.57 2.94
C GLN A 193 -6.24 17.35 2.97
N THR A 194 -6.64 16.13 2.64
CA THR A 194 -8.04 15.71 2.58
C THR A 194 -8.21 14.48 3.46
N LEU A 195 -9.20 14.51 4.35
CA LEU A 195 -9.67 13.37 5.10
C LEU A 195 -10.64 12.59 4.23
N TYR A 196 -10.38 11.30 4.04
CA TYR A 196 -11.24 10.38 3.31
C TYR A 196 -11.91 9.44 4.31
N CYS A 197 -13.24 9.38 4.29
CA CYS A 197 -14.04 8.51 5.13
C CYS A 197 -14.88 7.55 4.28
N LEU A 198 -14.97 6.30 4.75
CA LEU A 198 -15.81 5.25 4.17
C LEU A 198 -16.49 4.47 5.28
N VAL A 199 -17.77 4.17 5.08
CA VAL A 199 -18.53 3.28 5.94
C VAL A 199 -19.32 2.30 5.09
N GLN A 200 -19.51 1.08 5.59
CA GLN A 200 -20.35 0.09 4.92
C GLN A 200 -21.00 -0.86 5.92
N CYS A 201 -22.26 -1.25 5.69
CA CYS A 201 -22.96 -2.31 6.39
C CYS A 201 -23.29 -3.47 5.45
N THR A 202 -23.52 -4.66 6.02
CA THR A 202 -24.06 -5.80 5.27
C THR A 202 -25.48 -5.50 4.78
N PRO A 203 -25.80 -5.74 3.48
CA PRO A 203 -27.10 -5.40 2.91
C PRO A 203 -28.33 -6.07 3.52
N ASN A 204 -28.15 -7.07 4.39
CA ASN A 204 -29.21 -7.79 5.07
C ASN A 204 -29.68 -7.14 6.38
N LEU A 205 -29.10 -6.01 6.80
CA LEU A 205 -29.52 -5.31 8.02
C LEU A 205 -30.65 -4.31 7.74
N SER A 206 -31.42 -3.99 8.78
CA SER A 206 -32.30 -2.83 8.72
C SER A 206 -31.49 -1.52 8.72
N PRO A 207 -32.03 -0.39 8.22
CA PRO A 207 -31.36 0.90 8.33
C PRO A 207 -30.99 1.28 9.77
N HIS A 208 -31.84 0.91 10.74
CA HIS A 208 -31.60 1.14 12.16
C HIS A 208 -30.41 0.33 12.66
N ASP A 209 -30.39 -0.98 12.43
CA ASP A 209 -29.30 -1.87 12.86
C ASP A 209 -27.98 -1.51 12.18
N CYS A 210 -28.02 -1.12 10.91
CA CYS A 210 -26.85 -0.58 10.21
C CYS A 210 -26.33 0.68 10.91
N ARG A 211 -27.20 1.64 11.24
CA ARG A 211 -26.77 2.87 11.92
C ARG A 211 -26.16 2.58 13.30
N THR A 212 -26.77 1.68 14.06
CA THR A 212 -26.27 1.24 15.37
C THR A 212 -24.91 0.58 15.24
N CYS A 213 -24.74 -0.36 14.31
CA CYS A 213 -23.44 -0.99 14.06
C CYS A 213 -22.37 0.05 13.70
N LEU A 214 -22.70 1.00 12.82
CA LEU A 214 -21.77 2.07 12.43
C LEU A 214 -21.43 3.00 13.61
N ASN A 215 -22.37 3.28 14.51
CA ASN A 215 -22.08 4.02 15.74
C ASN A 215 -21.06 3.28 16.61
N ASP A 216 -21.29 1.98 16.87
CA ASP A 216 -20.37 1.16 17.66
C ASP A 216 -18.97 1.10 17.01
N ALA A 217 -18.92 1.00 15.68
CA ALA A 217 -17.67 0.99 14.95
C ALA A 217 -16.95 2.35 15.02
N ILE A 218 -17.68 3.47 14.93
CA ILE A 218 -17.13 4.83 15.11
C ILE A 218 -16.63 5.03 16.55
N GLU A 219 -17.34 4.53 17.57
CA GLU A 219 -16.91 4.63 18.96
C GLU A 219 -15.57 3.90 19.18
N ASN A 220 -15.38 2.73 18.56
CA ASN A 220 -14.15 1.96 18.64
C ASN A 220 -12.92 2.68 18.03
N ILE A 221 -13.12 3.69 17.16
CA ILE A 221 -12.01 4.51 16.63
C ILE A 221 -11.29 5.26 17.76
N SER A 222 -12.01 5.69 18.80
CA SER A 222 -11.42 6.38 19.96
C SER A 222 -10.46 5.48 20.75
N GLY A 223 -10.72 4.16 20.78
CA GLY A 223 -9.87 3.20 21.47
C GLY A 223 -8.65 2.77 20.64
N CYS A 224 -8.82 2.56 19.33
CA CYS A 224 -7.74 2.01 18.49
C CYS A 224 -6.81 3.05 17.88
N CYS A 225 -7.33 4.23 17.59
CA CYS A 225 -6.83 5.05 16.49
C CYS A 225 -6.76 6.54 16.85
N GLU A 226 -6.81 6.88 18.13
CA GLU A 226 -6.73 8.25 18.63
C GLU A 226 -5.44 8.94 18.16
N GLY A 227 -5.59 10.10 17.50
CA GLY A 227 -4.46 10.88 16.98
C GLY A 227 -3.70 10.24 15.81
N ARG A 228 -4.22 9.16 15.23
CA ARG A 228 -3.63 8.48 14.07
C ARG A 228 -4.12 9.09 12.77
N ILE A 229 -3.26 9.15 11.77
CA ILE A 229 -3.61 9.68 10.43
C ILE A 229 -4.64 8.82 9.68
N GLY A 230 -4.87 7.60 10.16
CA GLY A 230 -5.81 6.64 9.59
C GLY A 230 -6.20 5.57 10.59
N GLY A 231 -7.39 5.01 10.39
CA GLY A 231 -7.95 4.02 11.29
C GLY A 231 -9.08 3.23 10.66
N ARG A 232 -9.23 1.98 11.10
CA ARG A 232 -10.21 1.04 10.59
C ARG A 232 -10.80 0.20 11.72
N VAL A 233 -12.11 0.00 11.67
CA VAL A 233 -12.82 -0.98 12.50
C VAL A 233 -13.59 -1.92 11.59
N LEU A 234 -13.37 -3.22 11.79
CA LEU A 234 -13.93 -4.31 11.00
C LEU A 234 -14.84 -5.15 11.87
N PHE A 235 -16.14 -5.02 11.68
CA PHE A 235 -17.15 -5.92 12.25
C PHE A 235 -17.70 -6.87 11.18
N PRO A 236 -18.38 -7.95 11.59
CA PRO A 236 -19.07 -8.85 10.65
C PRO A 236 -20.29 -8.18 9.99
N SER A 237 -20.91 -7.21 10.64
CA SER A 237 -22.10 -6.50 10.15
C SER A 237 -21.81 -5.13 9.51
N CYS A 238 -20.68 -4.50 9.84
CA CYS A 238 -20.31 -3.20 9.26
C CYS A 238 -18.81 -2.92 9.40
N ASN A 239 -18.32 -1.90 8.71
CA ASN A 239 -16.97 -1.41 8.87
C ASN A 239 -16.90 0.10 8.66
N VAL A 240 -15.87 0.70 9.26
CA VAL A 240 -15.52 2.10 9.07
C VAL A 240 -14.03 2.22 8.77
N ARG A 241 -13.67 3.14 7.88
CA ARG A 241 -12.28 3.48 7.57
C ARG A 241 -12.15 4.97 7.36
N TYR A 242 -11.07 5.54 7.88
CA TYR A 242 -10.61 6.87 7.50
C TYR A 242 -9.11 6.88 7.22
N GLU A 243 -8.67 7.73 6.31
CA GLU A 243 -7.25 7.95 5.95
C GLU A 243 -7.05 9.38 5.46
N LEU A 244 -5.79 9.83 5.43
CA LEU A 244 -5.37 11.08 4.78
C LEU A 244 -4.93 10.90 3.31
N TYR A 245 -5.14 9.72 2.74
CA TYR A 245 -4.90 9.42 1.33
C TYR A 245 -6.15 8.74 0.72
N PRO A 246 -6.38 8.85 -0.59
CA PRO A 246 -7.55 8.26 -1.23
C PRO A 246 -7.44 6.72 -1.29
N PHE A 247 -8.49 6.01 -0.88
CA PHE A 247 -8.52 4.53 -0.85
C PHE A 247 -9.80 3.91 -1.42
N TYR A 248 -10.70 4.73 -1.94
CA TYR A 248 -11.92 4.28 -2.61
C TYR A 248 -12.09 5.05 -3.92
N THR A 249 -12.90 4.52 -4.84
CA THR A 249 -13.33 5.26 -6.02
C THR A 249 -14.78 5.70 -5.86
N ILE A 250 -15.09 6.93 -6.31
CA ILE A 250 -16.47 7.35 -6.50
C ILE A 250 -16.80 7.09 -7.97
N PRO A 251 -17.84 6.30 -8.31
CA PRO A 251 -18.22 6.08 -9.69
C PRO A 251 -18.54 7.42 -10.37
N SER A 252 -17.62 7.91 -11.19
CA SER A 252 -17.86 9.00 -12.12
C SER A 252 -18.52 8.44 -13.37
N SER A 253 -19.53 9.14 -13.89
CA SER A 253 -20.27 8.72 -15.08
C SER A 253 -19.47 8.77 -16.37
N THR A 254 -18.23 9.24 -16.37
CA THR A 254 -17.44 9.39 -17.60
C THR A 254 -15.94 9.46 -17.30
N SER A 255 -15.22 8.35 -17.40
CA SER A 255 -13.85 8.40 -17.89
C SER A 255 -13.43 7.07 -18.49
N THR A 256 -13.28 7.06 -19.81
CA THR A 256 -12.41 6.10 -20.50
C THR A 256 -11.01 6.20 -19.88
N PRO A 257 -10.27 5.09 -19.66
CA PRO A 257 -8.88 5.16 -19.20
C PRO A 257 -8.07 5.90 -20.26
N LYS A 258 -7.84 7.19 -20.07
CA LYS A 258 -6.92 7.95 -20.91
C LYS A 258 -5.53 7.47 -20.52
N LEU A 259 -4.73 7.07 -21.52
CA LEU A 259 -3.31 6.79 -21.34
C LEU A 259 -2.70 7.89 -20.47
N LEU A 260 -2.09 7.48 -19.35
CA LEU A 260 -1.49 8.43 -18.44
C LEU A 260 -0.22 8.97 -19.14
N PRO A 261 0.03 10.29 -19.11
CA PRO A 261 1.14 10.90 -19.86
C PRO A 261 2.51 10.48 -19.30
N GLU A 262 3.47 10.14 -20.15
CA GLU A 262 4.83 9.73 -19.77
C GLU A 262 5.53 10.70 -18.80
N THR A 263 6.44 10.13 -18.00
CA THR A 263 7.20 10.83 -16.95
C THR A 263 8.06 11.93 -17.56
N LYS A 264 8.15 13.09 -16.87
CA LYS A 264 9.08 14.18 -17.26
C LYS A 264 10.46 14.04 -16.60
N THR A 265 10.70 12.96 -15.85
CA THR A 265 11.97 12.70 -15.19
C THR A 265 13.04 12.41 -16.24
N SER A 266 14.27 12.90 -16.00
CA SER A 266 15.41 12.66 -16.90
C SER A 266 15.62 11.16 -17.09
N HIS A 267 15.78 10.71 -18.33
CA HIS A 267 16.07 9.31 -18.67
C HIS A 267 17.33 8.75 -17.97
N ALA A 268 18.17 9.61 -17.40
CA ALA A 268 19.33 9.20 -16.61
C ALA A 268 18.96 8.47 -15.30
N ASP A 269 17.76 8.68 -14.75
CA ASP A 269 17.24 7.98 -13.56
C ASP A 269 16.10 7.00 -13.94
N SER A 270 15.89 6.73 -15.24
CA SER A 270 14.76 5.92 -15.73
C SER A 270 15.07 4.46 -16.02
N ASN A 271 16.34 4.09 -16.12
CA ASN A 271 16.78 2.69 -16.10
C ASN A 271 17.55 2.46 -14.80
N PHE A 272 17.88 1.20 -14.48
CA PHE A 272 18.87 0.87 -13.45
C PHE A 272 20.21 1.51 -13.84
N SER A 273 20.36 2.79 -13.56
CA SER A 273 21.57 3.57 -13.82
C SER A 273 22.65 3.00 -12.92
N GLU A 274 23.82 2.73 -13.48
CA GLU A 274 24.97 2.34 -12.67
C GLU A 274 25.48 3.53 -11.85
N ASP A 275 25.25 4.75 -12.34
CA ASP A 275 25.73 5.98 -11.71
C ASP A 275 24.72 6.54 -10.68
N PRO A 276 25.16 6.83 -9.44
CA PRO A 276 24.32 7.48 -8.43
C PRO A 276 24.12 8.96 -8.78
N VAL A 277 22.86 9.36 -9.00
CA VAL A 277 22.46 10.72 -9.34
C VAL A 277 22.29 11.54 -8.07
N TYR A 278 22.95 12.71 -7.98
CA TYR A 278 22.74 13.67 -6.89
C TYR A 278 21.33 14.25 -6.98
N LEU A 279 20.59 14.26 -5.86
CA LEU A 279 19.22 14.80 -5.81
C LEU A 279 19.17 16.13 -5.06
N SER A 280 19.55 16.12 -3.78
CA SER A 280 19.42 17.28 -2.91
C SER A 280 20.31 17.16 -1.68
N HIS A 281 20.51 18.26 -0.97
CA HIS A 281 21.10 18.27 0.36
C HIS A 281 20.44 19.34 1.23
N ASN A 282 20.61 19.23 2.54
CA ASN A 282 20.26 20.25 3.49
C ASN A 282 21.37 20.37 4.54
N CYS A 283 21.86 21.59 4.75
CA CYS A 283 22.79 21.92 5.82
C CYS A 283 22.04 22.72 6.89
N SER A 284 22.25 22.41 8.18
CA SER A 284 21.58 23.12 9.28
C SER A 284 21.93 24.61 9.31
N ASN A 285 21.03 25.50 9.73
CA ASN A 285 21.36 26.93 9.83
C ASN A 285 22.32 27.28 10.99
N LYS A 286 22.66 26.32 11.86
CA LYS A 286 23.55 26.55 13.00
C LYS A 286 24.97 26.16 12.60
N THR A 287 25.89 27.12 12.64
CA THR A 287 27.32 26.89 12.42
C THR A 287 28.11 26.95 13.72
N PHE A 288 29.19 26.18 13.82
CA PHE A 288 30.21 26.37 14.85
C PHE A 288 30.99 27.66 14.58
N SER A 289 31.41 28.35 15.64
CA SER A 289 32.51 29.30 15.53
C SER A 289 33.76 28.55 15.04
N ALA A 290 34.47 29.13 14.07
CA ALA A 290 35.56 28.51 13.30
C ALA A 290 36.78 28.00 14.13
N SER A 291 36.71 28.00 15.46
CA SER A 291 37.80 27.65 16.38
C SER A 291 37.74 26.22 16.95
N ASN A 292 36.69 25.43 16.72
CA ASN A 292 36.60 24.07 17.27
C ASN A 292 37.26 23.01 16.36
N ASN A 293 38.59 22.94 16.39
CA ASN A 293 39.39 21.97 15.63
C ASN A 293 38.99 20.50 15.93
N THR A 294 38.47 20.21 17.12
CA THR A 294 38.11 18.85 17.54
C THR A 294 36.89 18.32 16.81
N PHE A 295 35.83 19.13 16.67
CA PHE A 295 34.64 18.72 15.92
C PHE A 295 34.95 18.45 14.44
N GLN A 296 35.77 19.31 13.82
CA GLN A 296 36.18 19.12 12.43
C GLN A 296 36.99 17.83 12.22
N ALA A 297 37.85 17.47 13.18
CA ALA A 297 38.56 16.20 13.18
C ALA A 297 37.59 15.03 13.31
N TYR A 298 36.65 15.08 14.26
CA TYR A 298 35.65 14.02 14.45
C TYR A 298 34.72 13.86 13.25
N HIS A 299 34.30 14.96 12.63
CA HIS A 299 33.52 14.95 11.41
C HIS A 299 34.28 14.28 10.24
N THR A 300 35.56 14.62 10.06
CA THR A 300 36.39 14.00 9.00
C THR A 300 36.56 12.50 9.25
N THR A 301 36.80 12.09 10.49
CA THR A 301 36.87 10.68 10.89
C THR A 301 35.54 9.96 10.64
N LEU A 302 34.41 10.60 10.97
CA LEU A 302 33.08 10.04 10.77
C LEU A 302 32.81 9.75 9.29
N LEU A 303 33.05 10.72 8.39
CA LEU A 303 32.81 10.52 6.96
C LEU A 303 33.72 9.43 6.37
N SER A 304 34.98 9.35 6.81
CA SER A 304 35.90 8.27 6.43
C SER A 304 35.39 6.89 6.89
N ASN A 305 34.88 6.80 8.12
CA ASN A 305 34.28 5.56 8.64
C ASN A 305 33.03 5.16 7.86
N LEU A 306 32.17 6.10 7.46
CA LEU A 306 30.98 5.82 6.65
C LEU A 306 31.36 5.33 5.25
N ALA A 307 32.27 6.02 4.55
CA ALA A 307 32.72 5.63 3.21
C ALA A 307 33.38 4.24 3.20
N SER A 308 34.27 3.96 4.15
CA SER A 308 34.92 2.65 4.26
C SER A 308 33.91 1.53 4.53
N ASN A 309 32.95 1.74 5.43
CA ASN A 309 31.95 0.70 5.73
C ASN A 309 30.99 0.43 4.56
N ALA A 310 30.72 1.39 3.70
CA ALA A 310 29.91 1.15 2.50
C ALA A 310 30.58 0.14 1.53
N THR A 311 31.91 0.12 1.46
CA THR A 311 32.65 -0.86 0.64
C THR A 311 32.62 -2.28 1.22
N SER A 312 32.25 -2.45 2.50
CA SER A 312 32.16 -3.74 3.18
C SER A 312 30.84 -4.51 2.97
N SER A 313 30.11 -4.20 1.88
CA SER A 313 28.79 -4.76 1.54
C SER A 313 27.63 -4.39 2.48
N LYS A 314 27.79 -3.39 3.35
CA LYS A 314 26.69 -2.90 4.20
C LYS A 314 25.77 -1.97 3.42
N LYS A 315 24.46 -2.22 3.46
CA LYS A 315 23.42 -1.33 2.91
C LYS A 315 23.00 -0.22 3.86
N PHE A 316 23.10 -0.49 5.15
CA PHE A 316 22.88 0.48 6.20
C PHE A 316 24.03 0.39 7.19
N TYR A 317 24.51 1.55 7.63
CA TYR A 317 25.51 1.61 8.69
C TYR A 317 25.36 2.91 9.44
N LYS A 318 25.44 2.81 10.77
CA LYS A 318 25.45 3.95 11.68
C LYS A 318 26.65 3.86 12.59
N THR A 319 27.25 4.99 12.92
CA THR A 319 28.42 5.07 13.81
C THR A 319 28.54 6.45 14.44
N ASN A 320 29.33 6.55 15.50
CA ASN A 320 29.65 7.82 16.11
C ASN A 320 31.16 7.97 16.28
N VAL A 321 31.59 9.21 16.51
CA VAL A 321 32.96 9.52 16.92
C VAL A 321 32.91 10.23 18.26
N SER A 322 33.46 9.57 19.28
CA SER A 322 33.57 10.09 20.66
C SER A 322 32.23 10.57 21.24
N ASP A 323 31.13 9.92 20.85
CA ASP A 323 29.75 10.30 21.22
C ASP A 323 29.41 11.79 21.00
N SER A 324 30.13 12.43 20.07
CA SER A 324 30.05 13.86 19.78
C SER A 324 29.52 14.16 18.39
N VAL A 325 29.78 13.26 17.43
CA VAL A 325 29.27 13.34 16.07
C VAL A 325 28.71 11.98 15.68
N PHE A 326 27.46 11.97 15.26
CA PHE A 326 26.70 10.78 14.89
C PHE A 326 26.43 10.82 13.41
N GLY A 327 26.54 9.68 12.72
CA GLY A 327 26.22 9.61 11.31
C GLY A 327 25.75 8.24 10.88
N LEU A 328 25.01 8.22 9.78
CA LEU A 328 24.59 7.01 9.11
C LEU A 328 24.55 7.21 7.59
N PHE A 329 24.58 6.09 6.88
CA PHE A 329 24.13 6.04 5.50
C PHE A 329 23.07 4.94 5.35
N LEU A 330 22.22 5.12 4.35
CA LEU A 330 21.28 4.11 3.87
C LEU A 330 21.38 4.07 2.35
N CYS A 331 21.74 2.91 1.82
CA CYS A 331 21.64 2.60 0.39
C CYS A 331 20.28 1.97 0.10
N ARG A 332 19.83 2.11 -1.14
CA ARG A 332 18.70 1.34 -1.65
C ARG A 332 19.05 -0.15 -1.61
N GLU A 333 18.13 -0.96 -1.08
CA GLU A 333 18.44 -2.34 -0.69
C GLU A 333 18.80 -3.23 -1.89
N ASP A 334 18.12 -3.06 -3.02
CA ASP A 334 18.28 -3.84 -4.25
C ASP A 334 19.58 -3.58 -5.03
N LEU A 335 20.41 -2.63 -4.57
CA LEU A 335 21.66 -2.30 -5.26
C LEU A 335 22.73 -3.37 -5.03
N PRO A 336 23.68 -3.59 -5.96
CA PRO A 336 24.95 -4.25 -5.66
C PRO A 336 25.77 -3.50 -4.61
N SER A 337 26.62 -4.20 -3.86
CA SER A 337 27.51 -3.60 -2.85
C SER A 337 28.44 -2.53 -3.44
N GLY A 338 28.95 -2.74 -4.66
CA GLY A 338 29.80 -1.77 -5.35
C GLY A 338 29.12 -0.42 -5.54
N LEU A 339 27.92 -0.42 -6.13
CA LEU A 339 27.15 0.82 -6.39
C LEU A 339 26.76 1.56 -5.10
N CYS A 340 26.48 0.82 -4.02
CA CYS A 340 26.28 1.42 -2.71
C CYS A 340 27.56 2.09 -2.20
N GLY A 341 28.71 1.41 -2.30
CA GLY A 341 30.03 1.94 -1.98
C GLY A 341 30.33 3.22 -2.75
N ASP A 342 30.11 3.23 -4.06
CA ASP A 342 30.35 4.40 -4.93
C ASP A 342 29.42 5.57 -4.58
N CYS A 343 28.14 5.28 -4.33
CA CYS A 343 27.18 6.31 -3.91
C CYS A 343 27.58 6.96 -2.59
N VAL A 344 27.92 6.17 -1.56
CA VAL A 344 28.29 6.70 -0.25
C VAL A 344 29.60 7.47 -0.32
N GLN A 345 30.58 7.00 -1.10
CA GLN A 345 31.82 7.75 -1.36
C GLN A 345 31.52 9.11 -2.00
N ASN A 346 30.69 9.15 -3.04
CA ASN A 346 30.27 10.41 -3.67
C ASN A 346 29.52 11.32 -2.69
N ALA A 347 28.63 10.75 -1.88
CA ALA A 347 27.88 11.49 -0.86
C ALA A 347 28.79 12.10 0.22
N THR A 348 29.78 11.36 0.73
CA THR A 348 30.74 11.89 1.73
C THR A 348 31.60 13.02 1.15
N HIS A 349 32.00 12.91 -0.11
CA HIS A 349 32.75 13.96 -0.79
C HIS A 349 31.87 15.20 -1.04
N GLN A 350 30.69 15.04 -1.62
CA GLN A 350 29.82 16.16 -1.96
C GLN A 350 29.24 16.86 -0.72
N ILE A 351 28.86 16.13 0.32
CA ILE A 351 28.37 16.77 1.56
C ILE A 351 29.45 17.65 2.19
N SER A 352 30.73 17.24 2.12
CA SER A 352 31.86 18.04 2.63
C SER A 352 32.12 19.31 1.82
N LEU A 353 31.77 19.31 0.52
CA LEU A 353 31.91 20.46 -0.38
C LEU A 353 30.74 21.43 -0.25
N LYS A 354 29.51 20.89 -0.11
CA LYS A 354 28.26 21.67 -0.08
C LYS A 354 27.94 22.20 1.32
N CYS A 355 28.15 21.38 2.34
CA CYS A 355 28.04 21.75 3.73
C CYS A 355 29.45 21.84 4.31
N ASP A 356 29.97 23.06 4.49
CA ASP A 356 31.25 23.23 5.15
C ASP A 356 31.26 22.60 6.56
N ARG A 357 32.46 22.37 7.12
CA ARG A 357 32.62 21.66 8.40
C ARG A 357 32.10 22.43 9.62
N SER A 358 31.55 23.64 9.44
CA SER A 358 30.94 24.40 10.52
C SER A 358 29.50 23.96 10.79
N PHE A 359 28.82 23.29 9.85
CA PHE A 359 27.44 22.88 10.05
C PHE A 359 27.27 21.75 11.07
N HIS A 360 26.33 21.93 12.00
CA HIS A 360 26.05 20.98 13.08
C HIS A 360 25.34 19.71 12.62
N GLU A 361 24.51 19.82 11.58
CA GLU A 361 23.78 18.70 10.99
C GLU A 361 23.73 18.90 9.48
N ALA A 362 23.83 17.81 8.74
CA ALA A 362 23.54 17.83 7.33
C ALA A 362 23.07 16.47 6.84
N ILE A 363 22.34 16.50 5.74
CA ILE A 363 21.86 15.34 5.02
C ILE A 363 22.02 15.58 3.53
N ILE A 364 22.42 14.53 2.81
CA ILE A 364 22.52 14.52 1.35
C ILE A 364 21.79 13.30 0.82
N TRP A 365 21.05 13.49 -0.27
CA TRP A 365 20.29 12.45 -0.94
C TRP A 365 20.79 12.28 -2.38
N TYR A 366 21.01 11.02 -2.73
CA TYR A 366 21.26 10.53 -4.07
C TYR A 366 20.15 9.54 -4.47
N SER A 367 20.07 9.20 -5.74
CA SER A 367 19.14 8.17 -6.25
C SER A 367 19.38 6.79 -5.63
N HIS A 368 20.62 6.50 -5.21
CA HIS A 368 21.05 5.19 -4.71
C HIS A 368 21.27 5.14 -3.20
N CYS A 369 21.49 6.29 -2.54
CA CYS A 369 21.79 6.32 -1.13
C CYS A 369 21.45 7.68 -0.51
N MET A 370 21.38 7.71 0.80
CA MET A 370 21.39 8.93 1.60
C MET A 370 22.50 8.83 2.64
N LEU A 371 23.04 9.98 3.02
CA LEU A 371 24.00 10.09 4.11
C LEU A 371 23.61 11.27 5.00
N ARG A 372 23.70 11.05 6.31
CA ARG A 372 23.36 12.06 7.31
C ARG A 372 24.35 12.07 8.44
N TYR A 373 24.67 13.27 8.94
CA TYR A 373 25.36 13.45 10.22
C TYR A 373 24.69 14.52 11.08
N SER A 374 24.93 14.43 12.39
CA SER A 374 24.48 15.42 13.38
C SER A 374 25.37 15.36 14.63
N TYR A 375 25.47 16.48 15.33
CA TYR A 375 26.02 16.55 16.70
C TYR A 375 25.10 15.90 17.75
N ARG A 376 23.81 15.76 17.46
CA ARG A 376 22.83 15.10 18.34
C ARG A 376 22.78 13.61 17.99
N ASN A 377 22.58 12.77 18.99
CA ASN A 377 22.24 11.38 18.73
C ASN A 377 20.79 11.29 18.19
N PHE A 378 20.66 10.93 16.91
CA PHE A 378 19.39 10.76 16.20
C PHE A 378 19.08 9.29 15.86
N PHE A 379 19.86 8.34 16.36
CA PHE A 379 19.63 6.92 16.07
C PHE A 379 18.32 6.43 16.69
N SER A 380 17.61 5.60 15.94
CA SER A 380 16.31 5.02 16.31
C SER A 380 15.26 6.07 16.67
N LYS A 381 15.40 7.29 16.12
CA LYS A 381 14.41 8.37 16.26
C LYS A 381 13.78 8.64 14.92
N LEU A 382 12.45 8.65 14.90
CA LEU A 382 11.67 9.06 13.75
C LEU A 382 11.82 10.56 13.52
N GLU A 383 12.38 10.95 12.37
CA GLU A 383 12.45 12.33 11.93
C GLU A 383 12.01 12.46 10.46
N ILE A 384 11.07 13.38 10.22
CA ILE A 384 10.46 13.64 8.91
C ILE A 384 10.93 14.96 8.26
N SER A 385 11.88 15.65 8.89
CA SER A 385 12.39 16.95 8.43
C SER A 385 13.91 17.01 8.59
N PRO A 386 14.66 17.59 7.63
CA PRO A 386 14.19 18.24 6.41
C PRO A 386 13.65 17.24 5.37
N MET A 387 12.65 17.67 4.59
CA MET A 387 12.05 16.88 3.51
C MET A 387 12.56 17.36 2.15
N PHE A 388 12.82 16.43 1.24
CA PHE A 388 12.91 16.71 -0.19
C PHE A 388 11.80 15.97 -0.95
N SER A 389 11.22 16.60 -1.97
CA SER A 389 10.24 15.93 -2.82
C SER A 389 10.38 16.38 -4.27
N GLU A 390 10.19 15.42 -5.18
CA GLU A 390 10.03 15.65 -6.61
C GLU A 390 8.67 15.10 -6.98
N LEU A 391 7.65 15.96 -6.94
CA LEU A 391 6.28 15.59 -7.26
C LEU A 391 5.76 16.54 -8.33
N ASN A 392 5.16 15.98 -9.39
CA ASN A 392 4.44 16.78 -10.36
C ASN A 392 3.08 17.18 -9.79
N THR A 393 2.83 18.47 -9.63
CA THR A 393 1.57 19.01 -9.12
C THR A 393 0.89 19.91 -10.14
N THR A 394 -0.44 19.93 -10.14
CA THR A 394 -1.25 20.77 -11.01
C THR A 394 -2.01 21.81 -10.20
N ASN A 395 -2.25 22.97 -10.81
CA ASN A 395 -3.03 24.05 -10.18
C ASN A 395 -4.54 23.78 -10.13
N LYS A 396 -4.99 22.61 -10.59
CA LYS A 396 -6.40 22.22 -10.56
C LYS A 396 -6.57 21.12 -9.54
N ASP A 397 -7.46 21.35 -8.58
CA ASP A 397 -7.96 20.27 -7.74
C ASP A 397 -8.78 19.35 -8.66
N LYS A 398 -8.27 18.14 -8.90
CA LYS A 398 -9.00 17.12 -9.65
C LYS A 398 -9.79 16.28 -8.67
N GLU A 399 -11.00 15.88 -9.09
CA GLU A 399 -11.68 14.78 -8.43
C GLU A 399 -10.78 13.54 -8.42
N GLN A 400 -10.97 12.69 -7.40
CA GLN A 400 -10.30 11.39 -7.32
C GLN A 400 -10.39 10.69 -8.68
N ASN A 401 -9.23 10.30 -9.20
CA ASN A 401 -9.18 9.47 -10.40
C ASN A 401 -8.64 8.10 -10.05
N PHE A 402 -8.93 7.14 -10.92
CA PHE A 402 -8.48 5.76 -10.81
C PHE A 402 -6.98 5.68 -10.47
N PHE A 403 -6.13 6.46 -11.15
CA PHE A 403 -4.70 6.47 -10.92
C PHE A 403 -4.31 6.90 -9.50
N THR A 404 -4.89 7.98 -8.95
CA THR A 404 -4.57 8.45 -7.59
C THR A 404 -4.94 7.44 -6.52
N VAL A 405 -6.10 6.79 -6.65
CA VAL A 405 -6.55 5.74 -5.72
C VAL A 405 -5.65 4.52 -5.84
N LYS A 406 -5.32 4.13 -7.08
CA LYS A 406 -4.46 2.99 -7.37
C LYS A 406 -3.06 3.19 -6.81
N LEU A 407 -2.47 4.35 -7.04
CA LEU A 407 -1.16 4.74 -6.51
C LEU A 407 -1.16 4.74 -4.98
N ALA A 408 -2.15 5.37 -4.34
CA ALA A 408 -2.24 5.43 -2.89
C ALA A 408 -2.33 4.03 -2.26
N LYS A 409 -3.19 3.16 -2.79
CA LYS A 409 -3.30 1.75 -2.34
C LYS A 409 -2.00 0.99 -2.52
N THR A 410 -1.37 1.08 -3.69
CA THR A 410 -0.12 0.36 -3.96
C THR A 410 1.02 0.87 -3.06
N LEU A 411 1.11 2.18 -2.81
CA LEU A 411 2.08 2.75 -1.87
C LEU A 411 1.82 2.31 -0.42
N ASP A 412 0.58 2.28 0.04
CA ASP A 412 0.21 1.80 1.38
C ASP A 412 0.63 0.33 1.58
N GLN A 413 0.34 -0.54 0.62
CA GLN A 413 0.79 -1.93 0.62
C GLN A 413 2.32 -2.04 0.62
N THR A 414 3.00 -1.22 -0.18
CA THR A 414 4.48 -1.18 -0.22
C THR A 414 5.05 -0.73 1.12
N ALA A 415 4.40 0.22 1.79
CA ALA A 415 4.82 0.70 3.09
C ALA A 415 4.64 -0.34 4.20
N ILE A 416 3.55 -1.12 4.15
CA ILE A 416 3.34 -2.26 5.06
C ILE A 416 4.46 -3.29 4.87
N GLN A 417 4.74 -3.67 3.62
CA GLN A 417 5.83 -4.61 3.30
C GLN A 417 7.19 -4.11 3.80
N ALA A 418 7.50 -2.83 3.58
CA ALA A 418 8.73 -2.23 4.08
C ALA A 418 8.80 -2.26 5.61
N GLY A 419 7.70 -1.96 6.31
CA GLY A 419 7.66 -2.02 7.77
C GLY A 419 7.87 -3.42 8.34
N ASP A 420 7.32 -4.43 7.67
CA ASP A 420 7.36 -5.84 8.10
C ASP A 420 8.65 -6.57 7.69
N SER A 421 9.43 -6.03 6.75
CA SER A 421 10.76 -6.55 6.37
C SER A 421 11.84 -6.14 7.37
N ASP A 422 12.78 -7.03 7.65
CA ASP A 422 13.96 -6.77 8.49
C ASP A 422 14.87 -5.68 7.90
N GLU A 423 14.98 -5.64 6.58
CA GLU A 423 15.75 -4.65 5.80
C GLU A 423 15.07 -3.28 5.74
N ARG A 424 13.84 -3.19 6.26
CA ARG A 424 12.96 -2.01 6.17
C ARG A 424 12.72 -1.55 4.73
N TYR A 425 12.57 -2.50 3.81
CA TYR A 425 12.49 -2.26 2.38
C TYR A 425 11.31 -3.01 1.76
N GLY A 426 10.56 -2.34 0.89
CA GLY A 426 9.41 -2.91 0.20
C GLY A 426 9.31 -2.38 -1.22
N THR A 427 8.91 -3.25 -2.14
CA THR A 427 8.63 -2.91 -3.54
C THR A 427 7.35 -3.56 -3.98
N ASN A 428 6.60 -2.89 -4.85
CA ASN A 428 5.36 -3.44 -5.37
C ASN A 428 5.12 -2.95 -6.79
N SER A 429 4.35 -3.70 -7.56
CA SER A 429 3.91 -3.28 -8.88
C SER A 429 2.44 -3.53 -9.08
N ALA A 430 1.78 -2.70 -9.87
CA ALA A 430 0.37 -2.83 -10.15
C ALA A 430 0.08 -2.38 -11.57
N LYS A 431 -0.60 -3.23 -12.35
CA LYS A 431 -1.03 -2.87 -13.69
C LYS A 431 -2.08 -1.76 -13.64
N LEU A 432 -1.93 -0.76 -14.50
CA LEU A 432 -2.90 0.34 -14.66
C LEU A 432 -3.78 0.14 -15.89
N ASN A 433 -3.24 -0.50 -16.91
CA ASN A 433 -3.88 -0.95 -18.14
C ASN A 433 -2.94 -1.95 -18.84
N ASP A 434 -3.31 -2.39 -20.04
CA ASP A 434 -2.52 -3.37 -20.82
C ASP A 434 -1.11 -2.87 -21.22
N LEU A 435 -0.87 -1.56 -21.15
CA LEU A 435 0.37 -0.90 -21.61
C LEU A 435 1.20 -0.30 -20.47
N GLN A 436 0.61 -0.04 -19.30
CA GLN A 436 1.23 0.72 -18.23
C GLN A 436 1.18 -0.07 -16.91
N THR A 437 2.34 -0.21 -16.28
CA THR A 437 2.50 -0.80 -14.95
C THR A 437 3.06 0.26 -14.01
N LEU A 438 2.40 0.46 -12.88
CA LEU A 438 2.90 1.26 -11.77
C LEU A 438 3.92 0.44 -10.97
N TYR A 439 5.05 1.04 -10.66
CA TYR A 439 6.09 0.49 -9.79
C TYR A 439 6.26 1.41 -8.59
N THR A 440 6.32 0.84 -7.39
CA THR A 440 6.46 1.57 -6.13
C THR A 440 7.56 0.97 -5.27
N LEU A 441 8.23 1.82 -4.50
CA LEU A 441 9.25 1.47 -3.54
C LEU A 441 9.03 2.29 -2.27
N ALA A 442 9.21 1.65 -1.13
CA ALA A 442 9.25 2.29 0.18
C ALA A 442 10.43 1.74 0.98
N GLN A 443 11.15 2.60 1.69
CA GLN A 443 12.27 2.18 2.52
C GLN A 443 12.43 3.09 3.75
N CYS A 444 12.79 2.50 4.89
CA CYS A 444 13.17 3.23 6.09
C CYS A 444 14.64 3.01 6.45
N THR A 445 15.19 3.84 7.34
CA THR A 445 16.46 3.50 7.99
C THR A 445 16.27 2.25 8.85
N GLN A 446 17.22 1.32 8.79
CA GLN A 446 17.08 0.01 9.44
C GLN A 446 17.14 0.06 10.97
N ASP A 447 17.46 1.23 11.55
CA ASP A 447 17.45 1.44 12.99
C ASP A 447 16.08 1.79 13.57
N LEU A 448 15.04 1.94 12.74
CA LEU A 448 13.66 2.14 13.18
C LEU A 448 12.97 0.84 13.55
N SER A 449 12.06 0.94 14.52
CA SER A 449 11.09 -0.13 14.78
C SER A 449 10.15 -0.32 13.59
N THR A 450 9.47 -1.48 13.53
CA THR A 450 8.42 -1.73 12.53
C THR A 450 7.34 -0.65 12.57
N GLU A 451 6.89 -0.25 13.77
CA GLU A 451 5.87 0.78 13.94
C GLU A 451 6.35 2.17 13.52
N ASP A 452 7.58 2.55 13.84
CA ASP A 452 8.13 3.84 13.42
C ASP A 452 8.35 3.90 11.90
N CYS A 453 8.74 2.78 11.29
CA CYS A 453 8.88 2.71 9.83
C CYS A 453 7.53 2.84 9.13
N LYS A 454 6.53 2.04 9.55
CA LYS A 454 5.15 2.15 9.03
C LYS A 454 4.59 3.55 9.27
N GLY A 455 4.84 4.14 10.43
CA GLY A 455 4.38 5.48 10.76
C GLY A 455 5.04 6.56 9.91
N CYS A 456 6.35 6.46 9.66
CA CYS A 456 7.07 7.38 8.79
C CYS A 456 6.51 7.38 7.37
N LEU A 457 6.34 6.18 6.79
CA LEU A 457 5.84 5.99 5.44
C LEU A 457 4.36 6.38 5.34
N GLY A 458 3.55 6.07 6.36
CA GLY A 458 2.17 6.50 6.46
C GLY A 458 2.04 8.03 6.47
N ILE A 459 2.84 8.73 7.29
CA ILE A 459 2.87 10.21 7.31
C ILE A 459 3.25 10.74 5.94
N MET A 460 4.26 10.16 5.29
CA MET A 460 4.69 10.57 3.96
C MET A 460 3.57 10.44 2.92
N ILE A 461 2.90 9.28 2.87
CA ILE A 461 1.79 9.00 1.95
C ILE A 461 0.59 9.92 2.25
N GLY A 462 0.21 10.06 3.51
CA GLY A 462 -0.99 10.83 3.90
C GLY A 462 -0.81 12.35 3.87
N THR A 463 0.39 12.87 4.13
CA THR A 463 0.56 14.31 4.38
C THR A 463 1.48 15.02 3.39
N SER A 464 2.35 14.29 2.68
CA SER A 464 3.37 14.88 1.80
C SER A 464 3.06 14.75 0.32
N ILE A 465 2.23 13.77 -0.07
CA ILE A 465 1.69 13.69 -1.41
C ILE A 465 0.41 14.56 -1.47
N PRO A 466 0.37 15.60 -2.32
CA PRO A 466 -0.81 16.45 -2.44
C PRO A 466 -1.83 15.77 -3.36
N TRP A 467 -2.56 14.77 -2.86
CA TRP A 467 -3.42 13.87 -3.65
C TRP A 467 -4.39 14.58 -4.60
N SER A 468 -5.08 15.63 -4.14
CA SER A 468 -6.04 16.40 -4.96
C SER A 468 -5.40 17.18 -6.11
N ARG A 469 -4.09 17.47 -5.99
CA ARG A 469 -3.31 18.25 -6.97
C ARG A 469 -2.26 17.42 -7.68
N LEU A 470 -2.15 16.13 -7.37
CA LEU A 470 -1.16 15.27 -7.98
C LEU A 470 -1.40 15.23 -9.48
N GLY A 471 -0.40 15.64 -10.24
CA GLY A 471 -0.39 15.60 -11.70
C GLY A 471 -0.23 14.17 -12.21
N SER A 472 0.66 13.95 -13.17
CA SER A 472 1.01 12.64 -13.74
C SER A 472 2.43 12.78 -14.30
N ILE A 473 3.43 11.89 -14.20
CA ILE A 473 3.65 10.56 -13.62
C ILE A 473 5.07 10.58 -13.05
N GLY A 474 5.33 9.81 -11.99
CA GLY A 474 6.66 9.68 -11.42
C GLY A 474 6.90 10.65 -10.28
N GLY A 475 7.36 10.14 -9.15
CA GLY A 475 7.65 10.99 -8.01
C GLY A 475 8.39 10.29 -6.90
N ARG A 476 9.01 11.11 -6.04
CA ARG A 476 9.62 10.65 -4.80
C ARG A 476 9.46 11.67 -3.69
N VAL A 477 9.43 11.16 -2.46
CA VAL A 477 9.49 11.96 -1.26
C VAL A 477 10.54 11.33 -0.35
N LEU A 478 11.46 12.15 0.15
CA LEU A 478 12.60 11.73 0.95
C LEU A 478 12.56 12.44 2.30
N TYR A 479 12.45 11.66 3.38
CA TYR A 479 12.69 12.07 4.74
C TYR A 479 14.07 11.59 5.22
N PRO A 480 14.55 12.08 6.37
CA PRO A 480 15.73 11.52 7.02
C PRO A 480 15.54 10.07 7.48
N SER A 481 14.32 9.67 7.83
CA SER A 481 14.00 8.34 8.39
C SER A 481 13.37 7.36 7.39
N CYS A 482 12.75 7.84 6.31
CA CYS A 482 12.14 6.99 5.30
C CYS A 482 12.00 7.69 3.95
N ASN A 483 11.71 6.93 2.91
CA ASN A 483 11.48 7.44 1.57
C ASN A 483 10.53 6.57 0.77
N ILE A 484 9.87 7.18 -0.22
CA ILE A 484 9.08 6.49 -1.23
C ILE A 484 9.47 6.98 -2.62
N ARG A 485 9.30 6.09 -3.60
CA ARG A 485 9.39 6.41 -5.03
C ARG A 485 8.31 5.64 -5.78
N PHE A 486 7.74 6.24 -6.81
CA PHE A 486 6.82 5.58 -7.72
C PHE A 486 7.04 6.06 -9.15
N GLU A 487 6.92 5.15 -10.13
CA GLU A 487 7.13 5.40 -11.56
C GLU A 487 6.31 4.43 -12.43
N LEU A 488 6.26 4.65 -13.75
CA LEU A 488 5.68 3.70 -14.70
C LEU A 488 6.69 2.77 -15.40
N PHE A 489 7.95 2.86 -15.03
CA PHE A 489 8.99 1.94 -15.45
C PHE A 489 9.60 1.30 -14.21
N GLN A 490 10.11 0.08 -14.34
CA GLN A 490 10.78 -0.60 -13.24
C GLN A 490 12.13 0.08 -12.95
N PHE A 491 12.37 0.46 -11.70
CA PHE A 491 13.59 1.16 -11.26
C PHE A 491 14.32 0.47 -10.11
N TYR A 492 13.86 -0.73 -9.73
CA TYR A 492 14.44 -1.58 -8.71
C TYR A 492 14.61 -3.00 -9.25
N ARG A 493 15.54 -3.76 -8.68
CA ARG A 493 15.66 -5.20 -8.97
C ARG A 493 14.72 -5.99 -8.08
N ASP A 494 14.11 -7.02 -8.63
CA ASP A 494 13.41 -8.01 -7.82
C ASP A 494 14.45 -8.75 -6.97
N ILE A 495 14.38 -8.54 -5.66
CA ILE A 495 15.17 -9.30 -4.69
C ILE A 495 14.44 -10.64 -4.59
N ASP A 496 14.94 -11.66 -5.30
CA ASP A 496 14.33 -12.98 -5.43
C ASP A 496 13.62 -13.44 -4.14
N LYS A 497 12.28 -13.57 -4.23
CA LYS A 497 11.57 -14.53 -3.39
C LYS A 497 12.01 -15.91 -3.88
N THR A 498 12.87 -16.56 -3.10
CA THR A 498 13.49 -17.89 -3.31
C THR A 498 14.92 -17.84 -3.84
N THR A 499 15.85 -18.27 -2.98
CA THR A 499 17.13 -18.84 -3.38
C THR A 499 16.91 -19.88 -4.48
N GLY A 500 17.20 -19.51 -5.72
CA GLY A 500 17.16 -20.39 -6.88
C GLY A 500 17.95 -19.75 -8.01
N THR A 501 19.14 -20.29 -8.26
CA THR A 501 20.06 -20.00 -9.38
C THR A 501 19.39 -19.40 -10.62
N PRO A 502 19.94 -18.32 -11.23
CA PRO A 502 19.33 -17.71 -12.39
C PRO A 502 19.36 -18.68 -13.59
N THR A 503 18.17 -19.11 -14.03
CA THR A 503 18.01 -19.68 -15.37
C THR A 503 18.05 -18.56 -16.40
N PRO A 504 18.81 -18.69 -17.51
CA PRO A 504 18.90 -17.64 -18.51
C PRO A 504 17.56 -17.50 -19.22
N GLU A 505 16.86 -16.40 -18.99
CA GLU A 505 15.74 -16.01 -19.83
C GLU A 505 16.23 -15.63 -21.22
N ASN A 506 15.48 -16.11 -22.21
CA ASN A 506 15.73 -15.98 -23.63
C ASN A 506 15.90 -14.50 -24.02
N VAL A 507 17.13 -14.16 -24.40
CA VAL A 507 17.44 -13.00 -25.23
C VAL A 507 16.70 -13.18 -26.56
N HIS A 508 15.57 -12.51 -26.71
CA HIS A 508 14.98 -12.33 -28.03
C HIS A 508 15.89 -11.42 -28.84
N LEU A 509 16.66 -12.07 -29.72
CA LEU A 509 17.47 -11.49 -30.78
C LEU A 509 16.70 -10.38 -31.52
N ALA A 510 17.23 -9.16 -31.43
CA ALA A 510 16.94 -8.09 -32.37
C ALA A 510 17.32 -8.56 -33.79
N LEU A 511 16.33 -8.62 -34.69
CA LEU A 511 16.57 -8.75 -36.12
C LEU A 511 16.99 -7.37 -36.69
N PRO A 512 17.99 -7.33 -37.58
CA PRO A 512 18.57 -6.10 -38.08
C PRO A 512 17.67 -5.39 -39.10
N CYS A 513 17.69 -4.06 -39.05
CA CYS A 513 17.08 -3.18 -40.05
C CYS A 513 17.58 -3.51 -41.46
N VAL A 514 16.64 -3.83 -42.36
CA VAL A 514 16.87 -3.87 -43.80
C VAL A 514 16.69 -2.46 -44.33
N ASN A 515 17.77 -1.89 -44.88
CA ASN A 515 17.74 -0.66 -45.66
C ASN A 515 16.86 -0.85 -46.90
N VAL A 516 15.92 0.07 -47.10
CA VAL A 516 15.22 0.25 -48.36
C VAL A 516 15.42 1.71 -48.78
N PHE A 517 16.25 1.85 -49.83
CA PHE A 517 16.72 3.03 -50.57
C PHE A 517 17.79 3.91 -49.95
#